data_AF-A0A2V1ARR1-F1
#
_entry.id   AF-A0A2V1ARR1-F1
#
_cell.length_a   1.000
_cell.length_b   1.000
_cell.length_c   1.000
_cell.angle_alpha   90.00
_cell.angle_beta   90.00
_cell.angle_gamma   90.00
#
_symmetry.space_group_name_H-M   'P 1'
#
loop_
_entity.id
_entity.type
_entity.pdbx_description
1 polymer ?
#
loop_
_entity_poly.entity_id
_entity_poly.type
_entity_poly.pdbx_seq_one_letter_code
_entity_poly.pdbx_strand_id
1 'polypeptide(L)'
;MGASCKDQKKALAICLQRSPCVLIQRHSPKECLSDPDLRKDLPELCAANFRAFIECKNGFFDMRKRMRGNAPLSTGKYDDTYEKLSSGDFDPHEEMRKLERLNKNLARSRESKEEN
;
A
#
# COMPACT_ATOMS: atom_id res chain seq x y z
N MET A 1 -8.32 9.76 20.11
CA MET A 1 -9.20 8.79 19.43
C MET A 1 -9.56 9.35 18.05
N GLY A 2 -8.91 8.82 17.03
CA GLY A 2 -9.08 9.16 15.61
C GLY A 2 -8.22 8.14 14.89
N ALA A 3 -8.82 7.29 14.06
CA ALA A 3 -8.14 6.11 13.57
C ALA A 3 -6.87 6.53 12.83
N SER A 4 -5.73 6.06 13.34
CA SER A 4 -4.44 6.41 12.77
C SER A 4 -4.30 5.63 11.46
N CYS A 5 -4.21 6.31 10.32
CA CYS A 5 -3.97 5.70 9.00
C CYS A 5 -2.59 5.01 8.88
N LYS A 6 -2.00 4.58 10.01
CA LYS A 6 -0.70 3.94 10.15
C LYS A 6 -0.67 2.64 9.35
N ASP A 7 -1.68 1.80 9.49
CA ASP A 7 -1.73 0.50 8.80
C ASP A 7 -1.79 0.70 7.27
N GLN A 8 -2.62 1.61 6.78
CA GLN A 8 -2.71 1.92 5.34
C GLN A 8 -1.40 2.54 4.83
N LYS A 9 -0.78 3.42 5.63
CA LYS A 9 0.53 4.02 5.28
C LYS A 9 1.61 2.95 5.20
N LYS A 10 1.69 2.05 6.17
CA LYS A 10 2.67 0.95 6.20
C LYS A 10 2.42 -0.05 5.08
N ALA A 11 1.17 -0.42 4.82
CA ALA A 11 0.80 -1.28 3.69
C ALA A 11 1.23 -0.69 2.33
N LEU A 12 1.01 0.62 2.14
CA LEU A 12 1.50 1.33 0.95
C LEU A 12 3.02 1.32 0.88
N ALA A 13 3.71 1.63 1.98
CA ALA A 13 5.17 1.67 2.03
C ALA A 13 5.79 0.31 1.71
N ILE A 14 5.26 -0.77 2.28
CA ILE A 14 5.67 -2.16 1.99
C ILE A 14 5.48 -2.47 0.50
N CYS A 15 4.34 -2.09 -0.08
CA CYS A 15 4.09 -2.33 -1.50
C CYS A 15 5.11 -1.61 -2.39
N LEU A 16 5.41 -0.34 -2.07
CA LEU A 16 6.37 0.45 -2.82
C LEU A 16 7.79 -0.08 -2.66
N GLN A 17 8.21 -0.48 -1.45
CA GLN A 17 9.52 -1.09 -1.20
C GLN A 17 9.74 -2.38 -2.01
N ARG A 18 8.67 -3.15 -2.27
CA ARG A 18 8.71 -4.35 -3.12
C ARG A 18 8.62 -4.06 -4.61
N SER A 19 8.13 -2.88 -4.98
CA SER A 19 7.89 -2.51 -6.37
C SER A 19 9.21 -2.27 -7.12
N PRO A 20 9.27 -2.56 -8.44
CA PRO A 20 10.48 -2.34 -9.23
C PRO A 20 10.95 -0.87 -9.25
N CYS A 21 10.03 0.08 -9.12
CA CYS A 21 10.33 1.52 -9.10
C CYS A 21 11.26 1.91 -7.93
N VAL A 22 11.01 1.40 -6.72
CA VAL A 22 11.86 1.71 -5.55
C VAL A 22 13.01 0.71 -5.43
N LEU A 23 12.75 -0.57 -5.68
CA LEU A 23 13.71 -1.63 -5.39
C LEU A 23 14.85 -1.69 -6.42
N ILE A 24 14.52 -1.56 -7.70
CA ILE A 24 15.48 -1.66 -8.82
C ILE A 24 15.93 -0.28 -9.25
N GLN A 25 14.98 0.59 -9.59
CA GLN A 25 15.28 1.92 -10.15
C GLN A 25 15.71 2.94 -9.08
N ARG A 26 15.58 2.60 -7.79
CA ARG A 26 15.98 3.43 -6.63
C ARG A 26 15.34 4.82 -6.59
N HIS A 27 14.18 4.99 -7.23
CA HIS A 27 13.37 6.19 -7.08
C HIS A 27 12.80 6.29 -5.68
N SER A 28 12.55 7.51 -5.23
CA SER A 28 11.86 7.72 -3.96
C SER A 28 10.39 7.27 -4.09
N PRO A 29 9.77 6.78 -3.00
CA PRO A 29 8.34 6.43 -3.00
C PRO A 29 7.43 7.58 -3.43
N LYS A 30 7.87 8.83 -3.26
CA LYS A 30 7.13 10.02 -3.68
C LYS A 30 7.17 10.19 -5.20
N GLU A 31 8.34 10.06 -5.82
CA GLU A 31 8.51 10.12 -7.29
C GLU A 31 7.67 9.04 -7.97
N CYS A 32 7.74 7.78 -7.49
CA CYS A 32 6.94 6.68 -8.04
C CYS A 32 5.42 6.92 -8.01
N LEU A 33 4.92 7.81 -7.14
CA LEU A 33 3.50 8.15 -7.03
C LEU A 33 3.13 9.46 -7.73
N SER A 34 4.06 10.41 -7.81
CA SER A 34 3.85 11.72 -8.42
C SER A 34 4.03 11.69 -9.93
N ASP A 35 4.99 10.91 -10.44
CA ASP A 35 5.29 10.86 -11.86
C ASP A 35 4.31 9.93 -12.59
N PRO A 36 3.61 10.43 -13.62
CA PRO A 36 2.56 9.67 -14.29
C PRO A 36 3.10 8.46 -15.06
N ASP A 37 4.35 8.49 -15.52
CA ASP A 37 4.95 7.39 -16.26
C ASP A 37 5.38 6.26 -15.33
N LEU A 38 6.06 6.59 -14.22
CA LEU A 38 6.41 5.61 -13.17
C LEU A 38 5.16 5.00 -12.51
N ARG A 39 4.08 5.78 -12.41
CA ARG A 39 2.83 5.33 -11.81
C ARG A 39 2.07 4.31 -12.67
N LYS A 40 2.25 4.31 -14.00
CA LYS A 40 1.63 3.32 -14.91
C LYS A 40 2.24 1.94 -14.74
N ASP A 41 3.54 1.90 -14.49
CA ASP A 41 4.30 0.65 -14.28
C ASP A 41 4.12 0.08 -12.86
N LEU A 42 3.36 0.78 -12.02
CA LEU A 42 3.11 0.38 -10.64
C LEU A 42 2.08 -0.77 -10.58
N PRO A 43 2.33 -1.83 -9.79
CA PRO A 43 1.35 -2.90 -9.62
C PRO A 43 0.00 -2.39 -9.08
N GLU A 44 -1.07 -3.02 -9.53
CA GLU A 44 -2.45 -2.70 -9.15
C GLU A 44 -2.67 -2.74 -7.62
N LEU A 45 -1.99 -3.66 -6.94
CA LEU A 45 -1.94 -3.76 -5.48
C LEU A 45 -1.47 -2.44 -4.84
N CYS A 46 -0.41 -1.83 -5.38
CA CYS A 46 0.12 -0.58 -4.84
C CYS A 46 -0.81 0.59 -5.13
N ALA A 47 -1.43 0.62 -6.32
CA ALA A 47 -2.45 1.61 -6.64
C ALA A 47 -3.68 1.50 -5.71
N ALA A 48 -4.12 0.28 -5.37
CA ALA A 48 -5.21 0.04 -4.43
C ALA A 48 -4.86 0.52 -3.00
N ASN A 49 -3.66 0.19 -2.51
CA ASN A 49 -3.18 0.65 -1.21
C ASN A 49 -3.04 2.19 -1.16
N PHE A 50 -2.61 2.81 -2.27
CA PHE A 50 -2.51 4.26 -2.38
C PHE A 50 -3.88 4.92 -2.28
N ARG A 51 -4.89 4.40 -3.00
CA ARG A 51 -6.28 4.88 -2.91
C ARG A 51 -6.80 4.77 -1.48
N ALA A 52 -6.64 3.61 -0.83
CA ALA A 52 -7.06 3.40 0.55
C ALA A 52 -6.38 4.37 1.54
N PHE A 53 -5.09 4.66 1.35
CA PHE A 53 -4.37 5.62 2.17
C PHE A 53 -4.90 7.06 1.98
N ILE A 54 -5.14 7.48 0.74
CA ILE A 54 -5.69 8.81 0.43
C ILE A 54 -7.12 8.95 0.96
N GLU A 55 -7.96 7.93 0.82
CA GLU A 55 -9.31 7.92 1.40
C GLU A 55 -9.28 8.06 2.92
N CYS A 56 -8.37 7.33 3.59
CA CYS A 56 -8.17 7.42 5.03
C CYS A 56 -7.71 8.83 5.44
N LYS A 57 -6.74 9.39 4.70
CA LYS A 57 -6.21 10.75 4.92
C LYS A 57 -7.29 11.81 4.73
N ASN A 58 -8.09 11.72 3.67
CA ASN A 58 -9.19 12.64 3.40
C ASN A 58 -10.29 12.51 4.47
N GLY A 59 -10.48 11.31 5.02
CA GLY A 59 -11.41 11.06 6.11
C GLY A 59 -11.08 11.79 7.41
N PHE A 60 -9.85 12.28 7.63
CA PHE A 60 -9.54 13.16 8.77
C PHE A 60 -10.21 14.53 8.67
N PHE A 61 -10.41 15.03 7.45
CA PHE A 61 -11.02 16.32 7.20
C PHE A 61 -12.55 16.22 7.04
N ASP A 62 -13.09 15.01 6.88
CA ASP A 62 -14.54 14.78 6.85
C ASP A 62 -15.13 14.80 8.26
N MET A 63 -15.78 15.92 8.62
CA MET A 63 -16.39 16.11 9.93
C MET A 63 -17.44 15.04 10.27
N ARG A 64 -18.08 14.43 9.27
CA ARG A 64 -19.08 13.35 9.47
C ARG A 64 -18.44 12.07 10.01
N LYS A 65 -17.15 11.86 9.73
CA LYS A 65 -16.38 10.67 10.14
C LYS A 65 -15.65 10.87 11.47
N ARG A 66 -15.63 12.08 12.03
CA ARG A 66 -14.96 12.38 13.31
C ARG A 66 -15.54 11.60 14.50
N MET A 67 -16.85 11.39 14.52
CA MET A 67 -17.54 10.67 15.60
C MET A 67 -17.54 9.14 15.41
N ARG A 68 -17.68 8.67 14.17
CA ARG A 68 -17.77 7.23 13.84
C ARG A 68 -16.42 6.57 13.56
N GLY A 69 -15.37 7.36 13.31
CA GLY A 69 -14.09 6.89 12.81
C GLY A 69 -14.02 6.92 11.27
N ASN A 70 -12.84 7.22 10.75
CA ASN A 70 -12.53 7.29 9.32
C ASN A 70 -11.97 5.97 8.75
N ALA A 71 -11.41 5.11 9.60
CA ALA A 71 -10.74 3.88 9.23
C ALA A 71 -10.79 2.86 10.38
N PRO A 72 -10.53 1.56 10.10
CA PRO A 72 -10.33 0.59 11.17
C PRO A 72 -9.20 1.02 12.10
N LEU A 73 -9.29 0.62 13.38
CA LEU A 73 -8.22 0.82 14.35
C LEU A 73 -6.93 0.18 13.83
N SER A 74 -5.81 0.86 14.05
CA SER A 74 -4.48 0.33 13.68
C SER A 74 -4.22 -0.92 14.52
N THR A 75 -4.04 -2.04 13.81
CA THR A 75 -3.82 -3.38 14.37
C THR A 75 -2.35 -3.70 14.51
N GLY A 76 -1.46 -2.91 13.91
CA GLY A 76 -0.03 -3.20 13.87
C GLY A 76 0.34 -4.36 12.93
N LYS A 77 -0.61 -4.87 12.14
CA LYS A 77 -0.43 -6.03 11.24
C LYS A 77 0.77 -5.90 10.29
N TYR A 78 1.12 -4.66 9.92
CA TYR A 78 2.17 -4.38 8.94
C TYR A 78 3.49 -3.95 9.60
N ASP A 79 3.54 -3.86 10.93
CA ASP A 79 4.65 -3.25 11.66
C ASP A 79 5.93 -4.08 11.49
N ASP A 80 5.87 -5.37 11.80
CA ASP A 80 7.01 -6.29 11.67
C ASP A 80 7.55 -6.35 10.24
N THR A 81 6.63 -6.43 9.26
CA THR A 81 7.01 -6.47 7.84
C THR A 81 7.66 -5.17 7.37
N TYR A 82 7.15 -4.02 7.83
CA TYR A 82 7.72 -2.72 7.50
C TYR A 82 9.12 -2.57 8.11
N GLU A 83 9.31 -2.98 9.36
CA GLU A 83 10.62 -2.91 10.01
C GLU A 83 11.64 -3.82 9.32
N LYS A 84 11.26 -5.07 8.98
CA LYS A 84 12.14 -5.99 8.25
C LYS A 84 12.56 -5.47 6.87
N LEU A 85 11.62 -4.93 6.10
CA LEU A 85 11.95 -4.34 4.79
C LEU A 85 12.79 -3.07 4.93
N SER A 86 12.61 -2.32 6.02
CA SER A 86 13.36 -1.08 6.26
C SER A 86 14.78 -1.33 6.81
N SER A 87 15.00 -2.46 7.50
CA SER A 87 16.32 -2.84 8.02
C SER A 87 17.27 -3.37 6.95
N GLY A 88 16.75 -3.69 5.76
CA GLY A 88 17.55 -4.21 4.64
C GLY A 88 17.81 -5.72 4.68
N ASP A 89 17.23 -6.44 5.66
CA ASP A 89 17.35 -7.90 5.78
C ASP A 89 16.30 -8.63 4.92
N PHE A 90 16.48 -8.57 3.59
CA PHE A 90 15.59 -9.25 2.64
C PHE A 90 16.28 -9.61 1.31
N ASP A 91 15.80 -10.67 0.67
CA ASP A 91 16.16 -11.01 -0.71
C ASP A 91 15.27 -10.23 -1.71
N PRO A 92 15.85 -9.39 -2.59
CA PRO A 92 15.07 -8.57 -3.53
C PRO A 92 14.18 -9.39 -4.47
N HIS A 93 14.66 -10.53 -4.98
CA HIS A 93 13.92 -11.36 -5.92
C HIS A 93 12.77 -12.11 -5.24
N GLU A 94 12.95 -12.51 -3.98
CA GLU A 94 11.86 -13.10 -3.19
C GLU A 94 10.74 -12.10 -2.93
N GLU A 95 11.08 -10.88 -2.51
CA GLU A 95 10.09 -9.84 -2.20
C GLU A 95 9.33 -9.37 -3.45
N MET A 96 9.98 -9.31 -4.62
CA MET A 96 9.29 -9.07 -5.90
C MET A 96 8.31 -10.18 -6.25
N ARG A 97 8.71 -11.46 -6.13
CA ARG A 97 7.81 -12.60 -6.39
C ARG A 97 6.61 -12.60 -5.44
N LYS A 98 6.79 -12.19 -4.18
CA LYS A 98 5.68 -12.00 -3.24
C LYS A 98 4.71 -10.92 -3.74
N LEU A 99 5.22 -9.80 -4.23
CA LEU A 99 4.39 -8.73 -4.77
C LEU A 99 3.55 -9.19 -5.97
N GLU A 100 4.15 -9.92 -6.91
CA GLU A 100 3.45 -10.49 -8.07
C GLU A 100 2.30 -11.42 -7.66
N ARG A 101 2.55 -12.32 -6.69
CA ARG A 101 1.52 -13.23 -6.17
C ARG A 101 0.38 -12.47 -5.52
N LEU A 102 0.68 -11.46 -4.69
CA LEU A 102 -0.32 -10.62 -4.05
C LEU A 102 -1.14 -9.85 -5.08
N ASN A 103 -0.50 -9.33 -6.13
CA ASN A 103 -1.17 -8.63 -7.22
C ASN A 103 -2.12 -9.56 -7.99
N LYS A 104 -1.68 -10.78 -8.30
CA LYS A 104 -2.52 -11.80 -8.95
C LYS A 104 -3.72 -12.20 -8.09
N ASN A 105 -3.54 -12.35 -6.78
CA ASN A 105 -4.62 -12.65 -5.86
C ASN A 105 -5.64 -11.50 -5.78
N LEU A 106 -5.17 -10.26 -5.82
CA LEU A 106 -6.06 -9.09 -5.84
C LEU A 106 -6.91 -9.07 -7.13
N ALA A 107 -6.30 -9.32 -8.29
CA ALA A 107 -7.01 -9.38 -9.57
C ALA A 107 -8.14 -10.44 -9.52
N ARG A 108 -7.82 -11.66 -9.06
CA ARG A 108 -8.82 -12.73 -8.86
C ARG A 108 -9.94 -12.35 -7.90
N SER A 109 -9.60 -11.62 -6.83
CA SER A 109 -10.60 -11.18 -5.84
C SER A 109 -11.52 -10.09 -6.37
N ARG A 110 -11.11 -9.36 -7.41
CA ARG A 110 -11.94 -8.37 -8.10
C ARG A 110 -12.88 -9.05 -9.08
N GLU A 111 -12.38 -9.98 -9.89
CA GLU A 111 -13.18 -10.80 -10.81
C GLU A 111 -14.35 -11.48 -10.06
N SER A 112 -14.06 -12.12 -8.92
CA SER A 112 -15.10 -12.77 -8.10
C SER A 112 -16.15 -11.82 -7.53
N LYS A 113 -15.87 -10.53 -7.43
CA LYS A 113 -16.83 -9.51 -6.95
C LYS A 113 -17.67 -8.93 -8.08
N GLU A 114 -17.22 -9.05 -9.33
CA GLU A 114 -17.95 -8.58 -10.51
C GLU A 114 -18.94 -9.64 -11.00
N GLU A 115 -18.67 -10.93 -10.73
CA GLU A 115 -19.56 -12.05 -11.07
C GLU A 115 -20.77 -12.22 -10.11
N ASN A 116 -20.80 -11.50 -8.99
CA ASN A 116 -21.82 -11.63 -7.94
C ASN A 116 -22.54 -10.32 -7.65
#